data_AF-A0A1N6NVJ9-F1
#
_entry.id   AF-A0A1N6NVJ9-F1
#
_cell.length_a   1.000
_cell.length_b   1.000
_cell.length_c   1.000
_cell.angle_alpha   90.00
_cell.angle_beta   90.00
_cell.angle_gamma   90.00
#
_symmetry.space_group_name_H-M   'P 1'
#
loop_
_entity.id
_entity.type
_entity.pdbx_description
1 polymer ?
#
loop_
_entity_poly.entity_id
_entity_poly.type
_entity_poly.pdbx_seq_one_letter_code
_entity_poly.pdbx_strand_id
1 'polypeptide(L)'
;MSELDPISAAFGALQPRLQTFFKPKLWDFHIVADPMSIDEFKAIVRRTPCLGLGWRQFNPAPSDKVIGRRFQGNLGLRLTIVVKNPNGPKSRFLSDAAGPGLFPSIASAIALVNGFTVAGLGTFAIGAAAQAYAEGYDAAGMAMATVDIGLLTAIGDVDGDLANAPGFLRMISEFEPWPDGQERDAPLDVRQP
;
A
#
# COMPACT_ATOMS: atom_id res chain seq x y z
N MET A 1 0.42 17.80 9.11
CA MET A 1 -0.03 17.04 7.90
C MET A 1 -0.25 15.57 8.21
N SER A 2 0.72 14.83 8.79
CA SER A 2 0.55 13.40 9.13
C SER A 2 -0.58 13.14 10.12
N GLU A 3 -0.89 14.06 11.04
CA GLU A 3 -2.03 13.91 11.97
C GLU A 3 -3.40 14.16 11.32
N LEU A 4 -3.44 14.84 10.16
CA LEU A 4 -4.68 15.07 9.40
C LEU A 4 -4.97 13.92 8.43
N ASP A 5 -3.92 13.35 7.83
CA ASP A 5 -4.00 12.21 6.92
C ASP A 5 -2.84 11.23 7.17
N PRO A 6 -2.92 10.43 8.24
CA PRO A 6 -1.89 9.44 8.56
C PRO A 6 -1.87 8.29 7.55
N ILE A 7 -2.97 8.09 6.81
CA ILE A 7 -3.04 7.05 5.78
C ILE A 7 -2.11 7.44 4.65
N SER A 8 -2.36 8.56 3.95
CA SER A 8 -1.50 9.00 2.84
C SER A 8 -0.06 9.25 3.27
N ALA A 9 0.15 9.78 4.49
CA ALA A 9 1.49 9.94 5.05
C ALA A 9 2.23 8.59 5.21
N ALA A 10 1.54 7.53 5.63
CA ALA A 10 2.12 6.20 5.73
C ALA A 10 2.50 5.61 4.37
N PHE A 11 1.64 5.77 3.34
CA PHE A 11 1.99 5.38 1.97
C PHE A 11 3.23 6.14 1.47
N GLY A 12 3.23 7.46 1.63
CA GLY A 12 4.32 8.34 1.24
C GLY A 12 5.64 8.05 1.96
N ALA A 13 5.59 7.51 3.18
CA ALA A 13 6.78 7.10 3.92
C ALA A 13 7.28 5.69 3.54
N LEU A 14 6.37 4.73 3.39
CA LEU A 14 6.73 3.34 3.12
C LEU A 14 7.26 3.11 1.70
N GLN A 15 6.69 3.80 0.70
CA GLN A 15 7.15 3.66 -0.68
C GLN A 15 8.65 3.96 -0.86
N PRO A 16 9.17 5.16 -0.51
CA PRO A 16 10.59 5.45 -0.66
C PRO A 16 11.46 4.54 0.22
N ARG A 17 10.96 4.14 1.39
CA ARG A 17 11.66 3.20 2.27
C ARG A 17 11.85 1.84 1.61
N LEU A 18 10.80 1.27 1.01
CA LEU A 18 10.85 0.01 0.29
C LEU A 18 11.74 0.14 -0.97
N GLN A 19 11.63 1.25 -1.69
CA GLN A 19 12.42 1.50 -2.91
C GLN A 19 13.93 1.62 -2.66
N THR A 20 14.39 1.72 -1.41
CA THR A 20 15.81 1.63 -1.07
C THR A 20 16.41 0.28 -1.48
N PHE A 21 15.65 -0.82 -1.43
CA PHE A 21 16.07 -2.15 -1.90
C PHE A 21 15.29 -2.60 -3.14
N PHE A 22 13.98 -2.38 -3.17
CA PHE A 22 13.12 -2.73 -4.30
C PHE A 22 13.21 -1.65 -5.39
N LYS A 23 14.31 -1.69 -6.14
CA LYS A 23 14.67 -0.62 -7.07
C LYS A 23 13.58 -0.42 -8.14
N PRO A 24 13.10 0.81 -8.39
CA PRO A 24 12.03 1.08 -9.37
C PRO A 24 12.31 0.60 -10.80
N LYS A 25 13.58 0.45 -11.17
CA LYS A 25 13.97 -0.09 -12.49
C LYS A 25 13.65 -1.59 -12.63
N LEU A 26 13.58 -2.30 -11.51
CA LEU A 26 13.39 -3.76 -11.46
C LEU A 26 12.05 -4.15 -10.86
N TRP A 27 11.50 -3.33 -9.97
CA TRP A 27 10.27 -3.59 -9.22
C TRP A 27 9.22 -2.53 -9.51
N ASP A 28 8.03 -2.98 -9.86
CA ASP A 28 6.86 -2.11 -9.94
C ASP A 28 6.23 -1.93 -8.55
N PHE A 29 5.81 -0.70 -8.25
CA PHE A 29 5.14 -0.36 -7.00
C PHE A 29 3.76 0.22 -7.28
N HIS A 30 2.74 -0.29 -6.60
CA HIS A 30 1.36 0.12 -6.78
C HIS A 30 0.66 0.35 -5.44
N ILE A 31 -0.18 1.38 -5.40
CA ILE A 31 -1.21 1.50 -4.36
C ILE A 31 -2.42 0.70 -4.84
N VAL A 32 -2.95 -0.17 -3.98
CA VAL A 32 -3.99 -1.16 -4.34
C VAL A 32 -5.08 -1.18 -3.27
N ALA A 33 -6.28 -1.62 -3.63
CA ALA A 33 -7.32 -1.95 -2.65
C ALA A 33 -6.94 -3.19 -1.81
N ASP A 34 -7.42 -3.29 -0.57
CA ASP A 34 -7.37 -4.52 0.21
C ASP A 34 -8.76 -4.82 0.82
N PRO A 35 -9.41 -5.94 0.46
CA PRO A 35 -8.99 -6.92 -0.55
C PRO A 35 -9.05 -6.36 -1.99
N MET A 36 -8.15 -6.82 -2.86
CA MET A 36 -8.17 -6.50 -4.29
C MET A 36 -9.32 -7.21 -5.01
N SER A 37 -9.89 -6.55 -6.02
CA SER A 37 -10.72 -7.24 -7.01
C SER A 37 -9.87 -8.18 -7.87
N ILE A 38 -10.52 -9.13 -8.53
CA ILE A 38 -9.83 -10.09 -9.40
C ILE A 38 -9.13 -9.39 -10.59
N ASP A 39 -9.69 -8.31 -11.11
CA ASP A 39 -9.13 -7.62 -12.27
C ASP A 39 -7.96 -6.72 -11.89
N GLU A 40 -8.00 -6.06 -10.73
CA GLU A 40 -6.82 -5.39 -10.16
C GLU A 40 -5.70 -6.39 -9.92
N PHE A 41 -6.02 -7.55 -9.35
CA PHE A 41 -5.05 -8.60 -9.14
C PHE A 41 -4.40 -9.06 -10.46
N LYS A 42 -5.22 -9.33 -11.50
CA LYS A 42 -4.71 -9.69 -12.85
C LYS A 42 -3.80 -8.60 -13.43
N ALA A 43 -4.11 -7.33 -13.21
CA ALA A 43 -3.29 -6.22 -13.71
C ALA A 43 -1.91 -6.22 -13.04
N ILE A 44 -1.86 -6.44 -11.73
CA ILE A 44 -0.62 -6.41 -10.93
C ILE A 44 0.27 -7.61 -11.24
N VAL A 45 -0.27 -8.83 -11.35
CA VAL A 45 0.53 -10.05 -11.61
C VAL A 45 1.17 -10.07 -13.02
N ARG A 46 0.77 -9.17 -13.93
CA ARG A 46 1.43 -8.99 -15.23
C ARG A 46 2.73 -8.18 -15.13
N ARG A 47 2.91 -7.43 -14.03
CA ARG A 47 3.99 -6.45 -13.84
C ARG A 47 5.05 -6.93 -12.84
N THR A 48 5.38 -8.22 -12.87
CA THR A 48 6.28 -8.82 -11.90
C THR A 48 7.76 -8.56 -12.23
N PRO A 49 8.62 -8.37 -11.23
CA PRO A 49 8.31 -8.43 -9.80
C PRO A 49 7.63 -7.13 -9.31
N CYS A 50 6.63 -7.25 -8.43
CA CYS A 50 5.85 -6.10 -7.98
C CYS A 50 5.56 -6.10 -6.47
N LEU A 51 5.31 -4.89 -5.98
CA LEU A 51 4.83 -4.57 -4.65
C LEU A 51 3.50 -3.83 -4.74
N GLY A 52 2.43 -4.39 -4.18
CA GLY A 52 1.16 -3.73 -4.00
C GLY A 52 0.97 -3.34 -2.53
N LEU A 53 0.89 -2.06 -2.22
CA LEU A 53 0.60 -1.57 -0.86
C LEU A 53 -0.86 -1.15 -0.80
N GLY A 54 -1.61 -1.67 0.17
CA GLY A 54 -3.01 -1.35 0.38
C GLY A 54 -3.32 -0.98 1.82
N TRP A 55 -4.37 -0.20 2.01
CA TRP A 55 -4.93 0.10 3.33
C TRP A 55 -5.99 -0.94 3.67
N ARG A 56 -5.92 -1.49 4.87
CA ARG A 56 -6.83 -2.56 5.32
C ARG A 56 -7.85 -2.08 6.35
N GLN A 57 -7.37 -1.36 7.36
CA GLN A 57 -8.20 -0.96 8.50
C GLN A 57 -7.55 0.15 9.31
N PHE A 58 -8.31 0.84 10.14
CA PHE A 58 -7.80 1.69 11.21
C PHE A 58 -8.67 1.47 12.44
N ASN A 59 -8.19 0.63 13.36
CA ASN A 59 -8.97 0.19 14.51
C ASN A 59 -8.53 0.95 15.76
N PRO A 60 -9.45 1.37 16.63
CA PRO A 60 -9.08 2.00 17.90
C PRO A 60 -8.24 1.05 18.76
N ALA A 61 -7.34 1.60 19.57
CA ALA A 61 -6.52 0.78 20.46
C ALA A 61 -7.42 0.04 21.49
N PRO A 62 -7.15 -1.24 21.81
CA PRO A 62 -8.01 -2.02 22.72
C PRO A 62 -8.18 -1.42 24.13
N SER A 63 -7.25 -0.57 24.57
CA SER A 63 -7.31 0.17 25.84
C SER A 63 -8.23 1.38 25.81
N ASP A 64 -8.58 1.88 24.62
CA ASP A 64 -9.23 3.18 24.46
C ASP A 64 -10.74 2.99 24.30
N LYS A 65 -11.40 2.59 25.39
CA LYS A 65 -12.88 2.62 25.49
C LYS A 65 -13.44 4.05 25.57
N VAL A 66 -12.57 5.08 25.55
CA VAL A 66 -12.93 6.49 25.45
C VAL A 66 -12.01 7.10 24.39
N ILE A 67 -12.44 7.08 23.13
CA ILE A 67 -11.79 7.86 22.08
C ILE A 67 -12.05 9.33 22.43
N GLY A 68 -11.03 10.03 22.94
CA GLY A 68 -11.12 11.43 23.36
C GLY A 68 -11.25 12.39 22.16
N ARG A 69 -10.55 13.53 22.20
CA ARG A 69 -10.60 14.54 21.12
C ARG A 69 -9.94 14.07 19.80
N ARG A 70 -9.21 12.95 19.79
CA ARG A 70 -8.54 12.35 18.61
C ARG A 70 -8.96 10.90 18.46
N PHE A 71 -9.09 10.44 17.22
CA PHE A 71 -9.19 9.01 16.92
C PHE A 71 -7.79 8.41 16.93
N GLN A 72 -7.47 7.64 17.97
CA GLN A 72 -6.18 6.97 18.11
C GLN A 72 -6.35 5.46 17.93
N GLY A 73 -5.44 4.83 17.21
CA GLY A 73 -5.55 3.41 16.94
C GLY A 73 -4.43 2.82 16.11
N ASN A 74 -4.59 1.55 15.76
CA ASN A 74 -3.68 0.85 14.88
C ASN A 74 -4.16 0.97 13.43
N LEU A 75 -3.41 1.74 12.63
CA LEU A 75 -3.51 1.75 11.18
C LEU A 75 -2.92 0.46 10.62
N GLY A 76 -3.76 -0.35 9.98
CA GLY A 76 -3.38 -1.58 9.32
C GLY A 76 -3.22 -1.38 7.81
N LEU A 77 -2.03 -1.68 7.31
CA LEU A 77 -1.69 -1.73 5.90
C LEU A 77 -1.31 -3.18 5.51
N ARG A 78 -1.38 -3.49 4.22
CA ARG A 78 -0.93 -4.77 3.67
C ARG A 78 -0.04 -4.54 2.47
N LEU A 79 1.13 -5.15 2.50
CA LEU A 79 2.03 -5.25 1.36
C LEU A 79 1.88 -6.62 0.71
N THR A 80 1.39 -6.65 -0.52
CA THR A 80 1.39 -7.83 -1.38
C THR A 80 2.65 -7.83 -2.24
N ILE A 81 3.39 -8.94 -2.20
CA ILE A 81 4.62 -9.14 -2.96
C ILE A 81 4.36 -10.24 -3.98
N VAL A 82 4.58 -9.96 -5.27
CA VAL A 82 4.46 -10.97 -6.33
C VAL A 82 5.76 -11.05 -7.11
N VAL A 83 6.27 -12.26 -7.27
CA VAL A 83 7.48 -12.54 -8.06
C VAL A 83 7.23 -13.64 -9.08
N LYS A 84 7.97 -13.58 -10.19
CA LYS A 84 8.13 -14.65 -11.16
C LYS A 84 9.61 -14.90 -11.36
N ASN A 85 9.96 -16.15 -11.62
CA ASN A 85 11.33 -16.54 -11.94
C ASN A 85 11.28 -17.64 -13.03
N PRO A 86 11.98 -17.45 -14.16
CA PRO A 86 11.90 -18.35 -15.31
C PRO A 86 12.53 -19.73 -15.06
N ASN A 87 13.44 -19.86 -14.09
CA ASN A 87 14.18 -21.11 -13.84
C ASN A 87 13.40 -22.15 -13.01
N GLY A 88 12.11 -21.90 -12.77
CA GLY A 88 11.18 -22.87 -12.21
C GLY A 88 10.86 -22.67 -10.72
N PRO A 89 10.14 -23.64 -10.11
CA PRO A 89 9.54 -23.49 -8.78
C PRO A 89 10.52 -23.10 -7.68
N LYS A 90 11.68 -23.76 -7.58
CA LYS A 90 12.67 -23.49 -6.53
C LYS A 90 13.19 -22.04 -6.58
N SER A 91 13.56 -21.57 -7.77
CA SER A 91 14.09 -20.21 -7.96
C SER A 91 13.04 -19.12 -7.67
N ARG A 92 11.75 -19.38 -7.90
CA ARG A 92 10.66 -18.46 -7.51
C ARG A 92 10.61 -18.18 -6.02
N PHE A 93 11.05 -19.12 -5.18
CA PHE A 93 11.09 -18.94 -3.74
C PHE A 93 12.46 -18.45 -3.25
N LEU A 94 13.54 -19.03 -3.76
CA LEU A 94 14.89 -18.82 -3.23
C LEU A 94 15.71 -17.75 -3.94
N SER A 95 15.26 -17.26 -5.09
CA SER A 95 15.99 -16.40 -6.03
C SER A 95 17.14 -17.12 -6.74
N ASP A 96 17.58 -16.54 -7.84
CA ASP A 96 18.83 -16.85 -8.52
C ASP A 96 19.26 -15.65 -9.39
N ALA A 97 20.28 -15.84 -10.23
CA ALA A 97 20.76 -14.79 -11.14
C ALA A 97 19.73 -14.33 -12.19
N ALA A 98 18.68 -15.12 -12.45
CA ALA A 98 17.67 -14.81 -13.46
C ALA A 98 16.50 -13.98 -12.90
N GLY A 99 16.34 -13.90 -11.57
CA GLY A 99 15.28 -13.09 -10.99
C GLY A 99 15.10 -13.23 -9.48
N PRO A 100 14.29 -12.34 -8.87
CA PRO A 100 14.05 -12.36 -7.44
C PRO A 100 13.26 -13.59 -7.00
N GLY A 101 13.45 -13.96 -5.74
CA GLY A 101 12.72 -15.01 -5.05
C GLY A 101 11.80 -14.44 -3.99
N LEU A 102 10.73 -15.16 -3.68
CA LEU A 102 9.72 -14.71 -2.73
C LEU A 102 10.29 -14.57 -1.30
N PHE A 103 11.06 -15.55 -0.82
CA PHE A 103 11.60 -15.54 0.55
C PHE A 103 12.55 -14.38 0.83
N PRO A 104 13.59 -14.12 0.01
CA PRO A 104 14.44 -12.94 0.22
C PRO A 104 13.66 -11.63 0.06
N SER A 105 12.62 -11.60 -0.77
CA SER A 105 11.75 -10.42 -0.91
C SER A 105 10.94 -10.14 0.36
N ILE A 106 10.29 -11.15 0.94
CA ILE A 106 9.58 -11.02 2.23
C ILE A 106 10.55 -10.57 3.32
N ALA A 107 11.70 -11.25 3.44
CA ALA A 107 12.70 -10.94 4.47
C ALA A 107 13.20 -9.49 4.35
N SER A 108 13.43 -9.01 3.12
CA SER A 108 13.84 -7.63 2.86
C SER A 108 12.75 -6.64 3.24
N ALA A 109 11.49 -6.91 2.89
CA ALA A 109 10.37 -6.04 3.28
C ALA A 109 10.24 -5.94 4.81
N ILE A 110 10.33 -7.07 5.52
CA ILE A 110 10.31 -7.10 6.98
C ILE A 110 11.48 -6.29 7.56
N ALA A 111 12.70 -6.52 7.08
CA ALA A 111 13.89 -5.83 7.58
C ALA A 111 13.85 -4.31 7.34
N LEU A 112 13.21 -3.86 6.26
CA LEU A 112 13.09 -2.44 5.95
C LEU A 112 12.01 -1.73 6.76
N VAL A 113 10.90 -2.40 7.01
CA VAL A 113 9.69 -1.79 7.57
C VAL A 113 9.59 -1.99 9.08
N ASN A 114 9.99 -3.14 9.61
CA ASN A 114 9.85 -3.42 11.03
C ASN A 114 10.75 -2.49 11.86
N GLY A 115 10.14 -1.70 12.75
CA GLY A 115 10.85 -0.72 13.56
C GLY A 115 11.23 0.57 12.81
N PHE A 116 10.75 0.76 11.57
CA PHE A 116 10.95 2.03 10.85
C PHE A 116 10.13 3.14 11.51
N THR A 117 10.79 4.18 12.01
CA THR A 117 10.13 5.32 12.67
C THR A 117 10.14 6.56 11.78
N VAL A 118 8.98 7.21 11.68
CA VAL A 118 8.79 8.47 10.97
C VAL A 118 8.33 9.53 11.98
N ALA A 119 9.08 10.64 12.06
CA ALA A 119 8.77 11.74 12.95
C ALA A 119 7.35 12.28 12.66
N GLY A 120 6.53 12.41 13.70
CA GLY A 120 5.15 12.89 13.59
C GLY A 120 4.14 11.90 13.02
N LEU A 121 4.53 10.65 12.74
CA LEU A 121 3.61 9.60 12.25
C LEU A 121 3.61 8.37 13.17
N GLY A 122 4.80 7.91 13.58
CA GLY A 122 4.99 6.79 14.50
C GLY A 122 5.98 5.74 13.99
N THR A 123 5.94 4.55 14.59
CA THR A 123 6.82 3.42 14.25
C THR A 123 6.01 2.31 13.60
N PHE A 124 6.44 1.87 12.42
CA PHE A 124 5.87 0.73 11.72
C PHE A 124 6.31 -0.58 12.36
N ALA A 125 5.40 -1.54 12.44
CA ALA A 125 5.65 -2.89 12.93
C ALA A 125 5.08 -3.93 11.97
N ILE A 126 5.77 -5.05 11.80
CA ILE A 126 5.23 -6.18 11.04
C ILE A 126 4.38 -7.03 11.97
N GLY A 127 3.10 -7.18 11.64
CA GLY A 127 2.17 -8.01 12.40
C GLY A 127 2.16 -9.46 11.96
N ALA A 128 2.29 -9.70 10.65
CA ALA A 128 2.35 -11.03 10.07
C ALA A 128 3.00 -10.99 8.68
N ALA A 129 3.57 -12.13 8.26
CA ALA A 129 3.96 -12.36 6.89
C ALA A 129 3.60 -13.80 6.53
N ALA A 130 2.90 -13.99 5.42
CA ALA A 130 2.43 -15.30 4.99
C ALA A 130 2.58 -15.45 3.49
N GLN A 131 2.90 -16.67 3.05
CA GLN A 131 2.72 -17.02 1.65
C GLN A 131 1.22 -16.97 1.35
N ALA A 132 0.86 -16.32 0.26
CA ALA A 132 -0.51 -16.25 -0.21
C ALA A 132 -0.65 -17.07 -1.49
N TYR A 133 -1.68 -17.91 -1.55
CA TYR A 133 -2.05 -18.67 -2.73
C TYR A 133 -3.19 -17.95 -3.44
N ALA A 134 -3.02 -17.67 -4.73
CA ALA A 134 -4.11 -17.25 -5.60
C ALA A 134 -4.65 -18.52 -6.28
N GLU A 135 -5.57 -19.20 -5.60
CA GLU A 135 -6.23 -20.41 -6.11
C GLU A 135 -6.84 -20.12 -7.50
N GLY A 136 -6.50 -20.94 -8.50
CA GLY A 136 -6.91 -20.74 -9.90
C GLY A 136 -5.94 -19.95 -10.79
N TYR A 137 -4.81 -19.46 -10.25
CA TYR A 137 -3.72 -18.84 -11.02
C TYR A 137 -2.42 -19.67 -11.03
N ASP A 138 -2.53 -20.96 -10.74
CA ASP A 138 -1.43 -21.91 -10.63
C ASP A 138 -0.59 -21.97 -11.93
N ALA A 139 -1.23 -21.69 -13.07
CA ALA A 139 -0.60 -21.61 -14.40
C ALA A 139 0.28 -20.36 -14.62
N ALA A 140 0.23 -19.35 -13.73
CA ALA A 140 0.91 -18.08 -13.94
C ALA A 140 2.40 -18.09 -13.57
N GLY A 141 2.96 -19.23 -13.13
CA GLY A 141 4.39 -19.35 -12.85
C GLY A 141 4.89 -18.32 -11.82
N MET A 142 4.05 -17.94 -10.86
CA MET A 142 4.34 -16.89 -9.87
C MET A 142 4.38 -17.44 -8.44
N ALA A 143 4.94 -16.64 -7.53
CA ALA A 143 4.89 -16.86 -6.09
C ALA A 143 4.48 -15.54 -5.43
N MET A 144 3.62 -15.61 -4.41
CA MET A 144 3.03 -14.44 -3.77
C MET A 144 3.06 -14.55 -2.24
N ALA A 145 3.19 -13.41 -1.59
CA ALA A 145 3.04 -13.28 -0.16
C ALA A 145 2.33 -11.98 0.21
N THR A 146 1.75 -11.97 1.40
CA THR A 146 1.25 -10.78 2.06
C THR A 146 2.06 -10.52 3.32
N VAL A 147 2.32 -9.24 3.58
CA VAL A 147 2.96 -8.75 4.79
C VAL A 147 2.03 -7.72 5.41
N ASP A 148 1.51 -8.04 6.59
CA ASP A 148 0.64 -7.15 7.35
C ASP A 148 1.50 -6.18 8.16
N ILE A 149 1.25 -4.89 7.96
CA ILE A 149 1.99 -3.78 8.56
C ILE A 149 1.04 -3.03 9.49
N GLY A 150 1.46 -2.80 10.73
CA GLY A 150 0.76 -2.00 11.72
C GLY A 150 1.50 -0.69 12.01
N LEU A 151 0.74 0.34 12.35
CA LEU A 151 1.24 1.62 12.84
C LEU A 151 0.26 2.16 13.88
N LEU A 152 0.73 2.33 15.12
CA LEU A 152 -0.04 3.05 16.13
C LEU A 152 0.06 4.55 15.82
N THR A 153 -1.06 5.18 15.49
CA THR A 153 -1.12 6.60 15.14
C THR A 153 -2.48 7.20 15.50
N ALA A 154 -2.63 8.51 15.29
CA ALA A 154 -3.87 9.22 15.54
C ALA A 154 -4.27 10.06 14.33
N ILE A 155 -5.58 10.22 14.14
CA ILE A 155 -6.18 11.15 13.21
C ILE A 155 -7.15 12.06 13.96
N GLY A 156 -7.11 13.36 13.66
CA GLY A 156 -8.05 14.32 14.22
C GLY A 156 -7.53 15.75 14.21
N ASP A 157 -8.46 16.69 14.10
CA ASP A 157 -8.18 18.12 14.07
C ASP A 157 -8.42 18.75 15.45
N VAL A 158 -7.53 18.50 16.40
CA VAL A 158 -7.72 19.00 17.78
C VAL A 158 -7.40 20.47 17.92
N ASP A 159 -6.45 20.94 17.12
CA ASP A 159 -5.86 22.27 17.22
C ASP A 159 -6.38 23.23 16.15
N GLY A 160 -7.32 22.78 15.29
CA GLY A 160 -7.88 23.59 14.19
C GLY A 160 -6.94 23.70 12.99
N ASP A 161 -5.98 22.79 12.87
CA ASP A 161 -5.03 22.66 11.78
C ASP A 161 -5.72 22.40 10.43
N LEU A 162 -6.90 21.78 10.43
CA LEU A 162 -7.67 21.56 9.19
C LEU A 162 -8.02 22.89 8.50
N ALA A 163 -8.37 23.92 9.26
CA ALA A 163 -8.66 25.26 8.74
C ALA A 163 -7.43 25.91 8.09
N ASN A 164 -6.22 25.47 8.48
CA ASN A 164 -4.94 25.93 7.95
C ASN A 164 -4.35 24.97 6.90
N ALA A 165 -5.09 23.95 6.46
CA ALA A 165 -4.66 22.94 5.49
C ALA A 165 -5.50 22.99 4.18
N PRO A 166 -5.47 24.10 3.43
CA PRO A 166 -6.33 24.29 2.26
C PRO A 166 -6.11 23.22 1.18
N GLY A 167 -4.88 22.76 0.99
CA GLY A 167 -4.58 21.69 0.02
C GLY A 167 -5.30 20.37 0.34
N PHE A 168 -5.41 19.99 1.61
CA PHE A 168 -6.15 18.79 2.02
C PHE A 168 -7.65 18.96 1.82
N LEU A 169 -8.20 20.14 2.12
CA LEU A 169 -9.60 20.44 1.88
C LEU A 169 -9.96 20.39 0.39
N ARG A 170 -9.09 20.94 -0.48
CA ARG A 170 -9.27 20.87 -1.95
C ARG A 170 -9.34 19.46 -2.48
N MET A 171 -8.55 18.53 -1.93
CA MET A 171 -8.61 17.12 -2.29
C MET A 171 -9.96 16.45 -1.97
N ILE A 172 -10.85 17.10 -1.22
CA ILE A 172 -12.18 16.59 -0.84
C ILE A 172 -13.31 17.42 -1.47
N SER A 173 -13.08 18.69 -1.80
CA SER A 173 -14.16 19.61 -2.21
C SER A 173 -13.99 20.23 -3.60
N GLU A 174 -12.79 20.22 -4.19
CA GLU A 174 -12.53 20.75 -5.54
C GLU A 174 -12.34 19.61 -6.55
N PHE A 175 -13.25 18.63 -6.54
CA PHE A 175 -13.37 17.69 -7.64
C PHE A 175 -14.15 18.37 -8.77
N GLU A 176 -13.60 18.41 -9.99
CA GLU A 176 -14.37 18.89 -11.14
C GLU A 176 -15.64 18.02 -11.31
N PRO A 177 -16.83 18.63 -11.46
CA PRO A 177 -18.03 17.86 -11.73
C PRO A 177 -17.90 17.15 -13.07
N TRP A 178 -18.42 15.93 -13.14
CA TRP A 178 -18.57 15.23 -14.41
C TRP A 178 -19.42 16.10 -15.35
N PRO A 179 -19.00 16.34 -16.61
CA PRO A 179 -19.75 17.20 -17.52
C PRO A 179 -21.19 16.73 -17.69
N ASP A 180 -22.14 17.66 -17.63
CA ASP A 180 -23.56 17.34 -17.78
C ASP A 180 -23.83 16.68 -19.15
N GLY A 181 -24.49 15.53 -19.12
CA GLY A 181 -24.96 14.82 -20.33
C GLY A 181 -23.98 13.85 -20.98
N GLN A 182 -22.82 13.55 -20.37
CA GLN A 182 -21.92 12.49 -20.85
C GLN A 182 -22.03 11.22 -20.00
N GLU A 183 -22.11 10.04 -20.64
CA GLU A 183 -21.99 8.76 -19.94
C GLU A 183 -20.63 8.69 -19.23
N ARG A 184 -20.63 8.18 -17.99
CA ARG A 184 -19.42 8.08 -17.15
C ARG A 184 -18.26 7.31 -17.78
N ASP A 185 -18.55 6.48 -18.79
CA ASP A 185 -17.59 5.60 -19.45
C ASP A 185 -17.23 6.05 -20.88
N ALA A 186 -17.72 7.21 -21.35
CA ALA A 186 -17.37 7.74 -22.67
C ALA A 186 -15.99 8.42 -22.65
N PRO A 187 -15.10 8.18 -23.63
CA PRO A 187 -13.78 8.79 -23.67
C PRO A 187 -13.86 10.31 -23.92
N LEU A 188 -13.21 11.08 -23.06
CA LEU A 188 -13.07 12.54 -23.18
C LEU A 188 -11.96 12.90 -24.19
N ASP A 189 -12.26 13.73 -25.20
CA ASP A 189 -11.24 14.30 -26.09
C ASP A 189 -10.61 15.55 -25.44
N VAL A 190 -9.46 15.34 -24.80
CA VAL A 190 -8.71 16.33 -24.01
C VAL A 190 -7.89 17.34 -24.84
N ARG A 191 -8.28 17.60 -26.09
CA ARG A 191 -7.54 18.50 -27.02
C ARG A 191 -8.17 19.85 -27.29
N GLN A 192 -9.15 20.30 -26.51
CA GLN A 192 -9.64 21.67 -26.64
C GLN A 192 -9.34 22.48 -25.36
N PRO A 193 -8.81 23.71 -25.53
CA PRO A 193 -8.02 24.42 -24.52
C PRO A 193 -8.84 24.96 -23.34
#